data_AF-A0AAN7W218-F1
#
_entry.id   AF-A0AAN7W218-F1
#
_cell.length_a   1.000
_cell.length_b   1.000
_cell.length_c   1.000
_cell.angle_alpha   90.00
_cell.angle_beta   90.00
_cell.angle_gamma   90.00
#
_symmetry.space_group_name_H-M   'P 1'
#
loop_
_entity.id
_entity.type
_entity.pdbx_description
1 polymer ?
#
loop_
_entity_poly.entity_id
_entity_poly.type
_entity_poly.pdbx_seq_one_letter_code
_entity_poly.pdbx_strand_id
1 'polypeptide(L)'
;MSTFQLPSSSTATTSTAYSSDEEDTLPYPGELSRSDFLAKDFNPEAYLSSLGRNRHQTLEDLRSDLRSRSQELSRELLELVNGNYEEFLSLGADLHGGEERVEGVRVGVMGFGREVGGVGKVVKEREAEMEGLLVEKRGIGGEVGVGRALLEVDARLGEMEEGLGITDRDDDEEEEFVDDDDFEDVGGNGLSPGLRRLQRHTREFLLLTRMIERIGSGHPFLLAQQGRVEAIRKTLLLDLAAALRQAKAAKEADAMLGIVRMFADLGAESEGVRVLRGS
;
A
#
# COMPACT_ATOMS: atom_id res chain seq x y z
N MET A 1 20.76 20.22 54.15
CA MET A 1 20.98 20.82 55.48
C MET A 1 22.36 20.41 55.95
N SER A 2 23.14 21.43 56.30
CA SER A 2 24.53 21.49 56.72
C SER A 2 25.15 20.26 57.38
N THR A 3 26.33 19.91 56.87
CA THR A 3 27.40 19.22 57.60
C THR A 3 27.75 20.01 58.86
N PHE A 4 27.44 19.46 60.02
CA PHE A 4 27.75 20.06 61.32
C PHE A 4 28.98 19.37 61.90
N GLN A 5 30.09 20.09 61.92
CA GLN A 5 31.39 19.67 62.41
C GLN A 5 31.67 20.46 63.68
N LEU A 6 31.83 19.77 64.82
CA LEU A 6 32.22 20.39 66.08
C LEU A 6 33.70 20.07 66.34
N PRO A 7 34.58 21.09 66.47
CA PRO A 7 35.90 20.92 67.06
C PRO A 7 35.82 21.04 68.59
N SER A 8 36.55 20.15 69.26
CA SER A 8 36.75 20.06 70.70
C SER A 8 37.40 21.31 71.30
N SER A 9 37.09 21.62 72.57
CA SER A 9 38.08 22.19 73.48
C SER A 9 37.71 21.93 74.94
N SER A 10 38.54 21.14 75.60
CA SER A 10 38.54 20.81 77.03
C SER A 10 39.73 21.52 77.68
N THR A 11 39.47 22.32 78.71
CA THR A 11 40.51 23.03 79.48
C THR A 11 40.95 22.23 80.71
N ALA A 12 42.26 22.27 80.94
CA ALA A 12 43.09 21.49 81.84
C ALA A 12 42.82 21.66 83.35
N THR A 13 43.24 20.67 84.15
CA THR A 13 44.17 20.90 85.27
C THR A 13 45.00 19.64 85.55
N THR A 14 46.33 19.82 85.52
CA THR A 14 47.39 18.83 85.72
C THR A 14 47.84 18.83 87.18
N SER A 15 47.82 17.68 87.86
CA SER A 15 48.60 17.41 89.07
C SER A 15 49.56 16.25 88.79
N THR A 16 50.84 16.53 89.00
CA THR A 16 51.99 15.68 88.67
C THR A 16 52.25 14.68 89.80
N ALA A 17 52.36 13.38 89.49
CA ALA A 17 53.64 12.64 89.54
C ALA A 17 53.48 11.10 89.66
N TYR A 18 54.37 10.40 88.93
CA TYR A 18 54.85 9.01 89.07
C TYR A 18 54.01 7.84 88.51
N SER A 19 54.50 7.35 87.36
CA SER A 19 54.67 5.94 86.92
C SER A 19 53.49 4.96 86.91
N SER A 20 53.25 4.45 85.69
CA SER A 20 52.76 3.10 85.32
C SER A 20 51.38 2.67 85.84
N ASP A 21 50.37 2.74 84.96
CA ASP A 21 49.50 1.60 84.60
C ASP A 21 48.53 2.00 83.47
N GLU A 22 48.85 1.57 82.25
CA GLU A 22 48.01 1.65 81.05
C GLU A 22 47.05 0.44 81.01
N GLU A 23 46.09 0.32 81.94
CA GLU A 23 45.19 -0.86 81.99
C GLU A 23 43.67 -0.57 81.89
N ASP A 24 43.23 0.67 81.67
CA ASP A 24 41.78 1.00 81.68
C ASP A 24 41.27 1.65 80.37
N THR A 25 41.88 1.31 79.23
CA THR A 25 41.39 1.72 77.89
C THR A 25 40.96 0.52 77.04
N LEU A 26 40.34 -0.49 77.67
CA LEU A 26 39.80 -1.64 76.95
C LEU A 26 38.46 -1.26 76.28
N PRO A 27 38.31 -1.47 74.97
CA PRO A 27 37.06 -1.15 74.27
C PRO A 27 35.93 -2.07 74.74
N TYR A 28 34.80 -1.47 75.15
CA TYR A 28 33.57 -2.22 75.42
C TYR A 28 33.14 -3.01 74.17
N PRO A 29 32.64 -4.24 74.32
CA PRO A 29 32.10 -4.99 73.20
C PRO A 29 30.90 -4.23 72.62
N GLY A 30 30.88 -4.03 71.29
CA GLY A 30 29.74 -3.41 70.61
C GLY A 30 28.48 -4.27 70.66
N GLU A 31 27.38 -3.81 70.08
CA GLU A 31 26.16 -4.63 69.98
C GLU A 31 26.34 -5.81 69.02
N LEU A 32 25.49 -6.84 69.13
CA LEU A 32 25.45 -7.97 68.20
C LEU A 32 24.85 -7.51 66.85
N SER A 33 25.53 -7.77 65.73
CA SER A 33 25.09 -7.29 64.42
C SER A 33 24.02 -8.17 63.78
N ARG A 34 23.11 -7.63 62.96
CA ARG A 34 21.96 -8.38 62.37
C ARG A 34 22.39 -9.30 61.26
N SER A 35 23.37 -8.85 60.50
CA SER A 35 24.01 -9.58 59.42
C SER A 35 24.49 -10.97 59.85
N ASP A 36 24.98 -11.10 61.09
CA ASP A 36 25.53 -12.36 61.60
C ASP A 36 24.47 -13.48 61.70
N PHE A 37 23.19 -13.11 61.79
CA PHE A 37 22.07 -14.03 61.94
C PHE A 37 21.32 -14.31 60.62
N LEU A 38 21.74 -13.70 59.51
CA LEU A 38 21.07 -13.84 58.19
C LEU A 38 21.72 -14.92 57.31
N ALA A 39 22.76 -15.59 57.78
CA ALA A 39 23.41 -16.67 57.04
C ALA A 39 22.45 -17.87 56.87
N LYS A 40 22.36 -18.43 55.65
CA LYS A 40 21.49 -19.58 55.33
C LYS A 40 21.80 -20.83 56.17
N ASP A 41 23.07 -21.01 56.54
CA ASP A 41 23.56 -22.15 57.33
C ASP A 41 24.03 -21.69 58.73
N PHE A 42 23.25 -20.83 59.39
CA PHE A 42 23.60 -20.32 60.70
C PHE A 42 23.73 -21.45 61.74
N ASN A 43 24.94 -21.63 62.28
CA ASN A 43 25.20 -22.58 63.37
C ASN A 43 25.46 -21.82 64.68
N PRO A 44 24.59 -21.96 65.69
CA PRO A 44 24.71 -21.22 66.94
C PRO A 44 25.98 -21.57 67.72
N GLU A 45 26.44 -22.83 67.68
CA GLU A 45 27.63 -23.28 68.43
C GLU A 45 28.91 -22.71 67.84
N ALA A 46 29.02 -22.69 66.50
CA ALA A 46 30.14 -22.07 65.78
C ALA A 46 30.15 -20.55 65.96
N TYR A 47 28.98 -19.92 65.99
CA TYR A 47 28.85 -18.48 66.19
C TYR A 47 29.22 -18.05 67.63
N LEU A 48 28.70 -18.74 68.65
CA LEU A 48 29.01 -18.45 70.06
C LEU A 48 30.49 -18.69 70.38
N SER A 49 31.10 -19.73 69.79
CA SER A 49 32.54 -20.00 69.96
C SER A 49 33.43 -18.97 69.25
N SER A 50 32.99 -18.42 68.11
CA SER A 50 33.68 -17.30 67.44
C SER A 50 33.56 -15.99 68.24
N LEU A 51 32.44 -15.77 68.93
CA LEU A 51 32.23 -14.60 69.77
C LEU A 51 33.05 -14.65 71.06
N GLY A 52 33.04 -15.77 71.77
CA GLY A 52 33.81 -15.94 73.00
C GLY A 52 35.34 -15.87 72.79
N ARG A 53 35.80 -16.08 71.55
CA ARG A 53 37.22 -15.96 71.17
C ARG A 53 37.63 -14.53 70.79
N ASN A 54 36.72 -13.74 70.23
CA ASN A 54 37.02 -12.42 69.65
C ASN A 54 36.47 -11.24 70.49
N ARG A 55 35.56 -11.49 71.43
CA ARG A 55 35.04 -10.52 72.39
C ARG A 55 35.26 -11.02 73.81
N HIS A 56 36.04 -10.28 74.59
CA HIS A 56 36.23 -10.53 76.02
C HIS A 56 35.01 -10.07 76.83
N GLN A 57 33.82 -10.61 76.52
CA GLN A 57 32.55 -10.29 77.19
C GLN A 57 32.22 -11.35 78.25
N THR A 58 31.54 -10.97 79.33
CA THR A 58 31.05 -11.95 80.31
C THR A 58 29.87 -12.75 79.73
N LEU A 59 29.70 -13.98 80.20
CA LEU A 59 28.57 -14.83 79.76
C LEU A 59 27.21 -14.24 80.16
N GLU A 60 27.16 -13.46 81.24
CA GLU A 60 25.93 -12.83 81.70
C GLU A 60 25.53 -11.68 80.77
N ASP A 61 26.48 -10.85 80.34
CA ASP A 61 26.24 -9.76 79.40
C ASP A 61 25.86 -10.29 78.01
N LEU A 62 26.52 -11.35 77.54
CA LEU A 62 26.17 -11.99 76.27
C LEU A 62 24.75 -12.58 76.30
N ARG A 63 24.33 -13.10 77.46
CA ARG A 63 22.97 -13.61 77.66
C ARG A 63 21.94 -12.49 77.68
N SER A 64 22.21 -11.37 78.34
CA SER A 64 21.30 -10.22 78.32
C SER A 64 21.18 -9.63 76.92
N ASP A 65 22.29 -9.51 76.18
CA ASP A 65 22.31 -8.96 74.83
C ASP A 65 21.51 -9.83 73.86
N LEU A 66 21.72 -11.15 73.88
CA LEU A 66 20.93 -12.08 73.07
C LEU A 66 19.44 -12.04 73.41
N ARG A 67 19.11 -11.86 74.70
CA ARG A 67 17.71 -11.79 75.14
C ARG A 67 17.06 -10.47 74.72
N SER A 68 17.77 -9.34 74.82
CA SER A 68 17.29 -8.04 74.32
C SER A 68 17.05 -8.09 72.81
N ARG A 69 18.00 -8.66 72.07
CA ARG A 69 17.93 -8.84 70.63
C ARG A 69 16.75 -9.69 70.17
N SER A 70 16.52 -10.80 70.87
CA SER A 70 15.37 -11.67 70.60
C SER A 70 14.05 -10.93 70.81
N GLN A 71 13.98 -10.06 71.82
CA GLN A 71 12.80 -9.25 72.08
C GLN A 71 12.60 -8.18 71.00
N GLU A 72 13.66 -7.49 70.58
CA GLU A 72 13.62 -6.53 69.47
C GLU A 72 13.19 -7.18 68.15
N LEU A 73 13.76 -8.34 67.81
CA LEU A 73 13.36 -9.10 66.62
C LEU A 73 11.90 -9.55 66.68
N SER A 74 11.41 -9.94 67.86
CA SER A 74 10.00 -10.31 68.03
C SER A 74 9.05 -9.12 67.85
N ARG A 75 9.47 -7.93 68.28
CA ARG A 75 8.73 -6.68 68.05
C ARG A 75 8.76 -6.27 66.59
N GLU A 76 9.93 -6.32 65.96
CA GLU A 76 10.10 -6.02 64.53
C GLU A 76 9.29 -6.99 63.66
N LEU A 77 9.23 -8.28 64.02
CA LEU A 77 8.42 -9.25 63.31
C LEU A 77 6.93 -8.95 63.45
N LEU A 78 6.46 -8.60 64.66
CA LEU A 78 5.08 -8.17 64.85
C LEU A 78 4.76 -6.88 64.09
N GLU A 79 5.68 -5.93 64.06
CA GLU A 79 5.52 -4.66 63.33
C GLU A 79 5.54 -4.87 61.81
N LEU A 80 6.39 -5.75 61.30
CA LEU A 80 6.46 -6.09 59.87
C LEU A 80 5.26 -6.94 59.44
N VAL A 81 4.82 -7.87 60.28
CA VAL A 81 3.58 -8.61 60.05
C VAL A 81 2.41 -7.65 60.05
N ASN A 82 2.23 -6.83 61.08
CA ASN A 82 1.10 -5.90 61.16
C ASN A 82 1.14 -4.81 60.08
N GLY A 83 2.34 -4.33 59.71
CA GLY A 83 2.54 -3.30 58.70
C GLY A 83 2.27 -3.80 57.28
N ASN A 84 2.62 -5.06 56.99
CA ASN A 84 2.45 -5.62 55.64
C ASN A 84 1.25 -6.60 55.54
N TYR A 85 0.52 -6.88 56.62
CA TYR A 85 -0.60 -7.82 56.62
C TYR A 85 -1.68 -7.40 55.62
N GLU A 86 -1.96 -6.10 55.53
CA GLU A 86 -2.93 -5.53 54.60
C GLU A 86 -2.48 -5.72 53.14
N GLU A 87 -1.18 -5.57 52.86
CA GLU A 87 -0.60 -5.81 51.52
C GLU A 87 -0.60 -7.30 51.14
N PHE A 88 -0.31 -8.19 52.09
CA PHE A 88 -0.36 -9.63 51.82
C PHE A 88 -1.79 -10.14 51.62
N LEU A 89 -2.76 -9.59 52.37
CA LEU A 89 -4.17 -9.91 52.17
C LEU A 89 -4.72 -9.34 50.85
N SER A 90 -4.33 -8.12 50.47
CA SER A 90 -4.74 -7.54 49.19
C SER A 90 -4.14 -8.30 48.01
N LEU A 91 -2.85 -8.65 48.07
CA LEU A 91 -2.20 -9.48 47.06
C LEU A 91 -2.84 -10.87 46.99
N GLY A 92 -3.14 -11.47 48.15
CA GLY A 92 -3.85 -12.75 48.22
C GLY A 92 -5.24 -12.67 47.61
N ALA A 93 -5.99 -11.59 47.84
CA ALA A 93 -7.31 -11.35 47.28
C ALA A 93 -7.26 -11.07 45.76
N ASP A 94 -6.25 -10.36 45.27
CA ASP A 94 -6.07 -10.10 43.84
C ASP A 94 -5.63 -11.35 43.07
N LEU A 95 -4.78 -12.18 43.68
CA LEU A 95 -4.38 -13.48 43.11
C LEU A 95 -5.57 -14.45 43.15
N HIS A 96 -6.35 -14.44 44.24
CA HIS A 96 -7.55 -15.25 44.42
C HIS A 96 -8.73 -14.68 43.62
N GLY A 97 -8.83 -15.10 42.36
CA GLY A 97 -9.84 -14.62 41.40
C GLY A 97 -9.23 -13.96 40.17
N GLY A 98 -7.95 -13.58 40.22
CA GLY A 98 -7.17 -13.20 39.04
C GLY A 98 -7.11 -14.32 38.00
N GLU A 99 -7.01 -15.58 38.44
CA GLU A 99 -7.04 -16.76 37.57
C GLU A 99 -8.35 -16.88 36.78
N GLU A 100 -9.50 -16.64 37.42
CA GLU A 100 -10.82 -16.65 36.77
C GLU A 100 -10.94 -15.54 35.72
N ARG A 101 -10.44 -14.32 36.03
CA ARG A 101 -10.43 -13.21 35.08
C ARG A 101 -9.55 -13.50 33.87
N VAL A 102 -8.38 -14.11 34.09
CA VAL A 102 -7.46 -14.50 33.02
C VAL A 102 -8.07 -15.58 32.14
N GLU A 103 -8.69 -16.60 32.73
CA GLU A 103 -9.37 -17.65 31.96
C GLU A 103 -10.57 -17.07 31.19
N GLY A 104 -11.32 -16.14 31.77
CA GLY A 104 -12.39 -15.41 31.09
C GLY A 104 -11.91 -14.63 29.85
N VAL A 105 -10.80 -13.88 29.98
CA VAL A 105 -10.17 -13.19 28.85
C VAL A 105 -9.66 -14.19 27.81
N ARG A 106 -9.05 -15.29 28.24
CA ARG A 106 -8.55 -16.34 27.34
C ARG A 106 -9.67 -16.94 26.51
N VAL A 107 -10.79 -17.28 27.13
CA VAL A 107 -11.98 -17.79 26.43
C VAL A 107 -12.56 -16.72 25.50
N GLY A 108 -12.62 -15.46 25.92
CA GLY A 108 -13.06 -14.35 25.09
C GLY A 108 -12.18 -14.16 23.84
N VAL A 109 -10.86 -14.21 24.00
CA VAL A 109 -9.89 -14.12 22.88
C VAL A 109 -10.02 -15.32 21.95
N MET A 110 -10.24 -16.54 22.47
CA MET A 110 -10.50 -17.71 21.64
C MET A 110 -11.80 -17.58 20.85
N GLY A 111 -12.86 -17.05 21.48
CA GLY A 111 -14.14 -16.76 20.82
C GLY A 111 -13.96 -15.76 19.68
N PHE A 112 -13.30 -14.63 19.96
CA PHE A 112 -12.99 -13.62 18.95
C PHE A 112 -12.14 -14.16 17.81
N GLY A 113 -11.11 -14.96 18.11
CA GLY A 113 -10.28 -15.61 17.08
C GLY A 113 -11.09 -16.53 16.16
N ARG A 114 -12.08 -17.25 16.71
CA ARG A 114 -13.00 -18.07 15.91
C ARG A 114 -13.91 -17.22 15.02
N GLU A 115 -14.46 -16.15 15.56
CA GLU A 115 -15.34 -15.23 14.82
C GLU A 115 -14.59 -14.55 13.67
N VAL A 116 -13.40 -14.01 13.92
CA VAL A 116 -12.53 -13.41 12.90
C VAL A 116 -12.15 -14.45 11.85
N GLY A 117 -11.83 -15.67 12.25
CA GLY A 117 -11.59 -16.78 11.32
C GLY A 117 -12.81 -17.11 10.46
N GLY A 118 -14.02 -17.02 11.02
CA GLY A 118 -15.28 -17.17 10.30
C GLY A 118 -15.50 -16.07 9.26
N VAL A 119 -15.35 -14.82 9.66
CA VAL A 119 -15.45 -13.66 8.76
C VAL A 119 -14.41 -13.76 7.64
N GLY A 120 -13.17 -14.13 7.98
CA GLY A 120 -12.10 -14.31 7.00
C GLY A 120 -12.41 -15.38 5.94
N LYS A 121 -13.11 -16.47 6.31
CA LYS A 121 -13.56 -17.48 5.34
C LYS A 121 -14.61 -16.91 4.38
N VAL A 122 -15.60 -16.20 4.91
CA VAL A 122 -16.65 -15.58 4.09
C VAL A 122 -16.06 -14.55 3.14
N VAL A 123 -15.13 -13.71 3.61
CA VAL A 123 -14.45 -12.72 2.78
C VAL A 123 -13.68 -13.40 1.64
N LYS A 124 -12.94 -14.47 1.93
CA LYS A 124 -12.21 -15.23 0.89
C LYS A 124 -13.14 -15.87 -0.14
N GLU A 125 -14.30 -16.38 0.29
CA GLU A 125 -15.30 -16.93 -0.62
C GLU A 125 -15.86 -15.84 -1.54
N ARG A 126 -16.18 -14.66 -0.98
CA ARG A 126 -16.65 -13.51 -1.76
C ARG A 126 -15.57 -12.95 -2.68
N GLU A 127 -14.32 -12.98 -2.28
CA GLU A 127 -13.18 -12.58 -3.11
C GLU A 127 -13.07 -13.48 -4.34
N ALA A 128 -13.17 -14.80 -4.17
CA ALA A 128 -13.15 -15.76 -5.28
C ALA A 128 -14.36 -15.60 -6.21
N GLU A 129 -15.56 -15.38 -5.66
CA GLU A 129 -16.77 -15.07 -6.44
C GLU A 129 -16.58 -13.80 -7.27
N MET A 130 -16.07 -12.73 -6.64
CA MET A 130 -15.81 -11.46 -7.31
C MET A 130 -14.76 -11.60 -8.41
N GLU A 131 -13.68 -12.35 -8.17
CA GLU A 131 -12.64 -12.59 -9.17
C GLU A 131 -13.23 -13.27 -10.43
N GLY A 132 -14.08 -14.29 -10.23
CA GLY A 132 -14.81 -14.94 -11.33
C GLY A 132 -15.68 -13.96 -12.12
N LEU A 133 -16.48 -13.16 -11.42
CA LEU A 133 -17.34 -12.14 -12.04
C LEU A 133 -16.54 -11.05 -12.77
N LEU A 134 -15.36 -10.68 -12.29
CA LEU A 134 -14.50 -9.70 -12.94
C LEU A 134 -13.90 -10.23 -14.25
N VAL A 135 -13.54 -11.52 -14.30
CA VAL A 135 -13.09 -12.18 -15.52
C VAL A 135 -14.22 -12.23 -16.54
N GLU A 136 -15.42 -12.63 -16.14
CA GLU A 136 -16.60 -12.63 -17.00
C GLU A 136 -16.91 -11.22 -17.53
N LYS A 137 -16.93 -10.21 -16.65
CA LYS A 137 -17.14 -8.81 -17.03
C LYS A 137 -16.10 -8.34 -18.03
N ARG A 138 -14.83 -8.74 -17.89
CA ARG A 138 -13.78 -8.41 -18.86
C ARG A 138 -14.03 -9.08 -20.21
N GLY A 139 -14.46 -10.34 -20.22
CA GLY A 139 -14.84 -11.06 -21.44
C GLY A 139 -15.98 -10.36 -22.19
N ILE A 140 -17.08 -10.09 -21.48
CA ILE A 140 -18.24 -9.37 -22.02
C ILE A 140 -17.83 -7.97 -22.50
N GLY A 141 -16.98 -7.27 -21.75
CA GLY A 141 -16.44 -5.97 -22.16
C GLY A 141 -15.65 -6.02 -23.47
N GLY A 142 -14.90 -7.10 -23.69
CA GLY A 142 -14.22 -7.37 -24.96
C GLY A 142 -15.19 -7.60 -26.11
N GLU A 143 -16.20 -8.45 -25.92
CA GLU A 143 -17.25 -8.73 -26.91
C GLU A 143 -18.05 -7.48 -27.28
N VAL A 144 -18.44 -6.67 -26.29
CA VAL A 144 -19.10 -5.39 -26.50
C VAL A 144 -18.19 -4.41 -27.25
N GLY A 145 -16.89 -4.41 -26.95
CA GLY A 145 -15.91 -3.61 -27.67
C GLY A 145 -15.84 -3.97 -29.15
N VAL A 146 -15.79 -5.27 -29.47
CA VAL A 146 -15.84 -5.76 -30.85
C VAL A 146 -17.17 -5.41 -31.51
N GLY A 147 -18.30 -5.62 -30.84
CA GLY A 147 -19.62 -5.28 -31.35
C GLY A 147 -19.77 -3.79 -31.69
N ARG A 148 -19.29 -2.90 -30.81
CA ARG A 148 -19.28 -1.44 -31.07
C ARG A 148 -18.38 -1.08 -32.25
N ALA A 149 -17.21 -1.70 -32.36
CA ALA A 149 -16.30 -1.46 -33.48
C ALA A 149 -16.91 -1.95 -34.81
N LEU A 150 -17.67 -3.05 -34.81
CA LEU A 150 -18.38 -3.54 -36.00
C LEU A 150 -19.52 -2.59 -36.41
N LEU A 151 -20.28 -2.07 -35.45
CA LEU A 151 -21.31 -1.05 -35.72
C LEU A 151 -20.72 0.25 -36.26
N GLU A 152 -19.57 0.67 -35.72
CA GLU A 152 -18.84 1.83 -36.22
C GLU A 152 -18.37 1.63 -37.67
N VAL A 153 -17.87 0.44 -38.01
CA VAL A 153 -17.50 0.11 -39.39
C VAL A 153 -18.73 0.16 -40.31
N ASP A 154 -19.87 -0.38 -39.89
CA ASP A 154 -21.10 -0.36 -40.71
C ASP A 154 -21.63 1.06 -40.94
N ALA A 155 -21.63 1.89 -39.89
CA ALA A 155 -22.03 3.29 -39.99
C ALA A 155 -21.14 4.07 -40.96
N ARG A 156 -19.81 3.95 -40.82
CA ARG A 156 -18.86 4.62 -41.72
C ARG A 156 -18.90 4.08 -43.16
N LEU A 157 -19.24 2.80 -43.35
CA LEU A 157 -19.51 2.27 -44.69
C LEU A 157 -20.72 2.93 -45.30
N GLY A 158 -21.81 3.10 -44.54
CA GLY A 158 -23.02 3.79 -45.00
C GLY A 158 -22.75 5.25 -45.37
N GLU A 159 -22.06 5.99 -44.50
CA GLU A 159 -21.69 7.40 -44.73
C GLU A 159 -20.85 7.56 -46.01
N MET A 160 -19.88 6.67 -46.25
CA MET A 160 -19.08 6.71 -47.48
C MET A 160 -19.85 6.29 -48.72
N GLU A 161 -20.76 5.33 -48.62
CA GLU A 161 -21.62 4.94 -49.75
C GLU A 161 -22.58 6.06 -50.14
N GLU A 162 -23.15 6.76 -49.17
CA GLU A 162 -24.01 7.93 -49.38
C GLU A 162 -23.20 9.09 -49.96
N GLY A 163 -22.04 9.42 -49.38
CA GLY A 163 -21.18 10.50 -49.87
C GLY A 163 -20.60 10.25 -51.27
N LEU A 164 -20.46 8.98 -51.68
CA LEU A 164 -20.03 8.59 -53.03
C LEU A 164 -21.21 8.29 -53.98
N GLY A 165 -22.46 8.46 -53.55
CA GLY A 165 -23.65 8.22 -54.37
C GLY A 165 -23.81 6.77 -54.85
N ILE A 166 -23.31 5.80 -54.08
CA ILE A 166 -23.37 4.36 -54.40
C ILE A 166 -24.73 3.78 -54.01
N THR A 167 -25.40 4.39 -53.04
CA THR A 167 -26.77 4.03 -52.65
C THR A 167 -27.78 4.74 -53.56
N ASP A 168 -28.51 3.98 -54.37
CA ASP A 168 -29.72 4.41 -55.07
C ASP A 168 -30.86 4.62 -54.04
N ARG A 169 -30.74 5.62 -53.17
CA ARG A 169 -31.90 6.20 -52.50
C ARG A 169 -32.39 7.32 -53.40
N ASP A 170 -33.57 7.13 -53.97
CA ASP A 170 -34.34 8.14 -54.70
C ASP A 170 -34.71 9.32 -53.79
N ASP A 171 -33.75 10.14 -53.38
CA ASP A 171 -34.00 11.40 -52.67
C ASP A 171 -33.33 12.55 -53.47
N ASP A 172 -34.19 13.26 -54.20
CA ASP A 172 -33.97 14.50 -54.96
C ASP A 172 -33.61 15.70 -54.05
N GLU A 173 -32.74 15.52 -53.07
CA GLU A 173 -32.26 16.61 -52.22
C GLU A 173 -30.74 16.49 -52.10
N GLU A 174 -30.03 17.14 -53.04
CA GLU A 174 -28.64 17.56 -52.86
C GLU A 174 -28.59 18.53 -51.66
N GLU A 175 -28.68 18.01 -50.43
CA GLU A 175 -28.24 18.76 -49.27
C GLU A 175 -26.73 18.91 -49.38
N GLU A 176 -26.32 20.09 -49.85
CA GLU A 176 -24.95 20.56 -49.79
C GLU A 176 -24.53 20.55 -48.31
N PHE A 177 -23.91 19.45 -47.86
CA PHE A 177 -23.25 19.36 -46.56
C PHE A 177 -22.13 20.41 -46.52
N VAL A 178 -22.48 21.64 -46.14
CA VAL A 178 -21.55 22.67 -45.71
C VAL A 178 -21.22 22.36 -44.26
N ASP A 179 -20.33 21.38 -44.08
CA ASP A 179 -19.71 21.14 -42.79
C ASP A 179 -18.56 22.15 -42.63
N ASP A 180 -18.84 23.20 -41.86
CA ASP A 180 -17.90 24.25 -41.45
C ASP A 180 -16.99 23.72 -40.33
N ASP A 181 -16.34 22.57 -40.58
CA ASP A 181 -15.24 22.11 -39.76
C ASP A 181 -13.96 22.74 -40.31
N ASP A 182 -13.69 23.92 -39.76
CA ASP A 182 -12.43 24.67 -39.75
C ASP A 182 -11.33 23.83 -39.07
N PHE A 183 -10.98 22.69 -39.67
CA PHE A 183 -9.63 22.19 -39.57
C PHE A 183 -8.78 23.16 -40.38
N GLU A 184 -8.21 24.15 -39.69
CA GLU A 184 -7.11 24.96 -40.18
C GLU A 184 -6.03 24.01 -40.75
N ASP A 185 -6.11 23.79 -42.06
CA ASP A 185 -5.03 23.20 -42.84
C ASP A 185 -3.94 24.26 -42.89
N VAL A 186 -3.05 24.20 -41.89
CA VAL A 186 -1.85 25.06 -41.78
C VAL A 186 -0.91 24.90 -43.01
N GLY A 187 -1.24 24.04 -43.97
CA GLY A 187 -0.63 24.00 -45.29
C GLY A 187 -1.59 24.46 -46.38
N GLY A 188 -1.80 25.77 -46.53
CA GLY A 188 -2.60 26.34 -47.62
C GLY A 188 -2.28 25.73 -48.98
N ASN A 189 -3.13 24.82 -49.44
CA ASN A 189 -3.04 24.22 -50.76
C ASN A 189 -4.30 24.62 -51.51
N GLY A 190 -4.16 25.44 -52.56
CA GLY A 190 -5.24 25.98 -53.39
C GLY A 190 -5.98 24.93 -54.24
N LEU A 191 -6.31 23.78 -53.64
CA LEU A 191 -7.05 22.69 -54.25
C LEU A 191 -8.49 23.14 -54.50
N SER A 192 -9.11 22.62 -55.55
CA SER A 192 -10.54 22.87 -55.81
C SER A 192 -11.41 22.22 -54.72
N PRO A 193 -12.64 22.73 -54.48
CA PRO A 193 -13.56 22.13 -53.51
C PRO A 193 -13.81 20.63 -53.74
N GLY A 194 -13.94 20.20 -55.00
CA GLY A 194 -14.09 18.78 -55.36
C GLY A 194 -12.87 17.94 -55.00
N LEU A 195 -11.67 18.49 -55.12
CA LEU A 195 -10.44 17.79 -54.76
C LEU A 195 -10.26 17.65 -53.24
N ARG A 196 -10.73 18.64 -52.46
CA ARG A 196 -10.81 18.53 -50.99
C ARG A 196 -11.79 17.44 -50.55
N ARG A 197 -12.97 17.37 -51.17
CA ARG A 197 -13.95 16.30 -50.90
C ARG A 197 -13.35 14.91 -51.19
N LEU A 198 -12.68 14.76 -52.33
CA LEU A 198 -12.03 13.50 -52.70
C LEU A 198 -10.89 13.10 -51.75
N GLN A 199 -10.12 14.09 -51.28
CA GLN A 199 -9.09 13.88 -50.26
C GLN A 199 -9.69 13.45 -48.91
N ARG A 200 -10.83 14.02 -48.51
CA ARG A 200 -11.57 13.62 -47.32
C ARG A 200 -12.02 12.15 -47.44
N HIS A 201 -12.70 11.78 -48.51
CA HIS A 201 -13.14 10.40 -48.74
C HIS A 201 -11.97 9.41 -48.79
N THR A 202 -10.84 9.80 -49.38
CA THR A 202 -9.63 8.96 -49.39
C THR A 202 -9.11 8.72 -47.97
N ARG A 203 -9.08 9.75 -47.12
CA ARG A 203 -8.66 9.61 -45.71
C ARG A 203 -9.65 8.76 -44.90
N GLU A 204 -10.95 8.97 -45.08
CA GLU A 204 -12.01 8.21 -44.42
C GLU A 204 -11.93 6.71 -44.78
N PHE A 205 -11.71 6.39 -46.06
CA PHE A 205 -11.52 5.03 -46.52
C PHE A 205 -10.29 4.37 -45.88
N LEU A 206 -9.18 5.09 -45.73
CA LEU A 206 -7.98 4.57 -45.05
C LEU A 206 -8.17 4.37 -43.54
N LEU A 207 -8.97 5.22 -42.90
CA LEU A 207 -9.35 5.00 -41.51
C LEU A 207 -10.24 3.75 -41.39
N LEU A 208 -11.17 3.58 -42.32
CA LEU A 208 -12.04 2.40 -42.36
C LEU A 208 -11.24 1.11 -42.55
N THR A 209 -10.29 1.05 -43.49
CA THR A 209 -9.45 -0.14 -43.68
C THR A 209 -8.62 -0.46 -42.43
N ARG A 210 -8.05 0.55 -41.76
CA ARG A 210 -7.34 0.35 -40.48
C ARG A 210 -8.25 -0.17 -39.36
N MET A 211 -9.49 0.30 -39.29
CA MET A 211 -10.46 -0.21 -38.31
C MET A 211 -10.81 -1.68 -38.57
N ILE A 212 -11.00 -2.06 -39.84
CA ILE A 212 -11.23 -3.44 -40.26
C ILE A 212 -10.03 -4.32 -39.90
N GLU A 213 -8.80 -3.86 -40.18
CA GLU A 213 -7.57 -4.57 -39.83
C GLU A 213 -7.43 -4.78 -38.32
N ARG A 214 -7.79 -3.77 -37.50
CA ARG A 214 -7.75 -3.84 -36.04
C ARG A 214 -8.71 -4.88 -35.45
N ILE A 215 -9.88 -5.05 -36.05
CA ILE A 215 -10.87 -6.06 -35.62
C ILE A 215 -10.46 -7.46 -36.12
N GLY A 216 -9.79 -7.52 -37.27
CA GLY A 216 -9.36 -8.75 -37.93
C GLY A 216 -10.29 -9.13 -39.07
N SER A 217 -9.73 -9.32 -40.27
CA SER A 217 -10.47 -9.58 -41.52
C SER A 217 -11.21 -10.93 -41.58
N GLY A 218 -11.06 -11.80 -40.58
CA GLY A 218 -11.73 -13.10 -40.50
C GLY A 218 -13.12 -13.07 -39.87
N HIS A 219 -13.60 -11.92 -39.39
CA HIS A 219 -14.93 -11.86 -38.76
C HIS A 219 -16.05 -12.04 -39.81
N PRO A 220 -17.06 -12.92 -39.60
CA PRO A 220 -18.10 -13.22 -40.59
C PRO A 220 -18.84 -12.00 -41.14
N PHE A 221 -19.10 -11.01 -40.28
CA PHE A 221 -19.72 -9.75 -40.70
C PHE A 221 -18.83 -8.96 -41.67
N LEU A 222 -17.51 -8.89 -41.43
CA LEU A 222 -16.60 -8.14 -42.29
C LEU A 222 -16.43 -8.81 -43.65
N LEU A 223 -16.52 -10.15 -43.71
CA LEU A 223 -16.57 -10.89 -44.97
C LEU A 223 -17.84 -10.58 -45.76
N ALA A 224 -18.99 -10.48 -45.09
CA ALA A 224 -20.23 -10.07 -45.75
C ALA A 224 -20.15 -8.64 -46.31
N GLN A 225 -19.48 -7.73 -45.59
CA GLN A 225 -19.30 -6.34 -46.03
C GLN A 225 -18.15 -6.12 -47.00
N GLN A 226 -17.37 -7.15 -47.36
CA GLN A 226 -16.29 -7.02 -48.32
C GLN A 226 -16.77 -6.50 -49.69
N GLY A 227 -17.96 -6.92 -50.13
CA GLY A 227 -18.56 -6.43 -51.38
C GLY A 227 -18.80 -4.92 -51.38
N ARG A 228 -19.26 -4.37 -50.25
CA ARG A 228 -19.48 -2.93 -50.05
C ARG A 228 -18.15 -2.16 -50.03
N VAL A 229 -17.17 -2.65 -49.28
CA VAL A 229 -15.81 -2.08 -49.23
C VAL A 229 -15.16 -2.02 -50.62
N GLU A 230 -15.31 -3.10 -51.40
CA GLU A 230 -14.80 -3.15 -52.77
C GLU A 230 -15.53 -2.21 -53.73
N ALA A 231 -16.85 -2.02 -53.56
CA ALA A 231 -17.63 -1.07 -54.34
C ALA A 231 -17.15 0.37 -54.08
N ILE A 232 -17.06 0.78 -52.80
CA ILE A 232 -16.51 2.07 -52.37
C ILE A 232 -15.10 2.29 -52.94
N ARG A 233 -14.23 1.28 -52.86
CA ARG A 233 -12.88 1.38 -53.41
C ARG A 233 -12.89 1.61 -54.92
N LYS A 234 -13.75 0.90 -55.65
CA LYS A 234 -13.85 1.03 -57.12
C LYS A 234 -14.36 2.40 -57.52
N THR A 235 -15.42 2.91 -56.88
CA THR A 235 -15.97 4.24 -57.19
C THR A 235 -14.98 5.35 -56.87
N LEU A 236 -14.32 5.27 -55.72
CA LEU A 236 -13.30 6.24 -55.33
C LEU A 236 -12.11 6.27 -56.31
N LEU A 237 -11.69 5.11 -56.84
CA LEU A 237 -10.66 5.02 -57.89
C LEU A 237 -11.14 5.59 -59.24
N LEU A 238 -12.42 5.42 -59.59
CA LEU A 238 -13.03 6.03 -60.77
C LEU A 238 -13.07 7.55 -60.66
N ASP A 239 -13.46 8.08 -59.50
CA ASP A 239 -13.52 9.52 -59.23
C ASP A 239 -12.13 10.15 -59.23
N LEU A 240 -11.14 9.50 -58.60
CA LEU A 240 -9.74 9.90 -58.69
C LEU A 240 -9.23 9.87 -60.13
N ALA A 241 -9.62 8.88 -60.93
CA ALA A 241 -9.23 8.81 -62.34
C ALA A 241 -9.90 9.90 -63.19
N ALA A 242 -11.16 10.24 -62.90
CA ALA A 242 -11.88 11.34 -63.57
C ALA A 242 -11.26 12.70 -63.20
N ALA A 243 -11.02 12.95 -61.92
CA ALA A 243 -10.36 14.14 -61.42
C ALA A 243 -8.95 14.30 -62.01
N LEU A 244 -8.19 13.21 -62.15
CA LEU A 244 -6.84 13.25 -62.73
C LEU A 244 -6.86 13.63 -64.22
N ARG A 245 -7.83 13.12 -64.98
CA ARG A 245 -8.02 13.50 -66.39
C ARG A 245 -8.41 14.96 -66.53
N GLN A 246 -9.29 15.46 -65.66
CA GLN A 246 -9.70 16.85 -65.64
C GLN A 246 -8.55 17.79 -65.27
N ALA A 247 -7.78 17.47 -64.22
CA ALA A 247 -6.58 18.24 -63.83
C ALA A 247 -5.50 18.23 -64.94
N LYS A 248 -5.33 17.11 -65.65
CA LYS A 248 -4.45 17.02 -66.82
C LYS A 248 -4.93 17.88 -67.98
N ALA A 249 -6.24 17.91 -68.27
CA ALA A 249 -6.83 18.76 -69.30
C ALA A 249 -6.70 20.26 -68.96
N ALA A 250 -6.88 20.61 -67.67
CA ALA A 250 -6.71 21.96 -67.15
C ALA A 250 -5.24 22.40 -66.98
N LYS A 251 -4.28 21.46 -67.12
CA LYS A 251 -2.83 21.67 -66.92
C LYS A 251 -2.47 22.16 -65.52
N GLU A 252 -3.24 21.76 -64.51
CA GLU A 252 -2.99 22.12 -63.11
C GLU A 252 -2.01 21.12 -62.48
N ALA A 253 -0.73 21.49 -62.42
CA ALA A 253 0.35 20.63 -61.92
C ALA A 253 0.15 20.24 -60.44
N ASP A 254 -0.25 21.19 -59.60
CA ASP A 254 -0.42 20.97 -58.16
C ASP A 254 -1.59 20.03 -57.84
N ALA A 255 -2.70 20.16 -58.58
CA ALA A 255 -3.84 19.27 -58.48
C ALA A 255 -3.49 17.84 -58.93
N MET A 256 -2.74 17.69 -60.03
CA MET A 256 -2.27 16.38 -60.49
C MET A 256 -1.38 15.68 -59.44
N LEU A 257 -0.44 16.41 -58.82
CA LEU A 257 0.43 15.85 -57.77
C LEU A 257 -0.38 15.42 -56.54
N GLY A 258 -1.37 16.22 -56.13
CA GLY A 258 -2.28 15.89 -55.04
C GLY A 258 -3.07 14.60 -55.30
N ILE A 259 -3.59 14.43 -56.51
CA ILE A 259 -4.35 13.23 -56.91
C ILE A 259 -3.45 11.99 -57.00
N VAL A 260 -2.23 12.13 -57.53
CA VAL A 260 -1.26 11.02 -57.58
C VAL A 260 -0.87 10.56 -56.17
N ARG A 261 -0.73 11.49 -55.21
CA ARG A 261 -0.51 11.14 -53.82
C ARG A 261 -1.68 10.34 -53.23
N MET A 262 -2.93 10.72 -53.53
CA MET A 262 -4.10 9.95 -53.09
C MET A 262 -4.14 8.54 -53.68
N PHE A 263 -3.77 8.37 -54.96
CA PHE A 263 -3.60 7.03 -55.56
C PHE A 263 -2.51 6.20 -54.84
N ALA A 264 -1.41 6.83 -54.42
CA ALA A 264 -0.35 6.17 -53.67
C ALA A 264 -0.81 5.76 -52.26
N ASP A 265 -1.53 6.64 -51.56
CA ASP A 265 -2.07 6.35 -50.22
C ASP A 265 -3.04 5.15 -50.25
N LEU A 266 -3.75 4.94 -51.36
CA LEU A 266 -4.64 3.78 -51.60
C LEU A 266 -3.93 2.51 -52.12
N GLY A 267 -2.60 2.57 -52.32
CA GLY A 267 -1.82 1.49 -52.92
C GLY A 267 -2.16 1.19 -54.40
N ALA A 268 -2.73 2.16 -55.10
CA ALA A 268 -3.19 2.06 -56.50
C ALA A 268 -2.32 2.87 -57.48
N GLU A 269 -1.02 2.95 -57.20
CA GLU A 269 -0.04 3.72 -57.98
C GLU A 269 -0.02 3.33 -59.48
N SER A 270 -0.12 2.03 -59.76
CA SER A 270 -0.12 1.52 -61.13
C SER A 270 -1.33 2.01 -61.94
N GLU A 271 -2.47 2.28 -61.29
CA GLU A 271 -3.67 2.78 -61.94
C GLU A 271 -3.58 4.28 -62.18
N GLY A 272 -3.05 5.04 -61.21
CA GLY A 272 -2.73 6.46 -61.39
C GLY A 272 -1.74 6.68 -62.55
N VAL A 273 -0.68 5.87 -62.64
CA VAL A 273 0.28 5.91 -63.75
C VAL A 273 -0.37 5.52 -65.08
N ARG A 274 -1.28 4.54 -65.07
CA ARG A 274 -2.04 4.13 -66.26
C ARG A 274 -2.93 5.26 -66.77
N VAL A 275 -3.58 6.01 -65.89
CA VAL A 275 -4.42 7.17 -66.27
C VAL A 275 -3.58 8.34 -66.76
N LEU A 276 -2.39 8.58 -66.17
CA LEU A 276 -1.46 9.61 -66.66
C LEU A 276 -0.92 9.29 -68.05
N ARG A 277 -0.57 8.03 -68.31
CA ARG A 277 -0.05 7.55 -69.61
C ARG A 277 -1.15 7.31 -70.64
N GLY A 278 -2.36 7.00 -70.19
CA GLY A 278 -3.56 6.82 -71.00
C GLY A 278 -3.99 8.14 -71.62
N SER A 279 -4.22 8.09 -72.93
CA SER A 279 -4.73 9.18 -73.76
C SER A 279 -6.16 9.55 -73.41
#